data_AF-A0A973L0L6-F1
#
_entry.id   AF-A0A973L0L6-F1
#
_cell.length_a   1.000
_cell.length_b   1.000
_cell.length_c   1.000
_cell.angle_alpha   90.00
_cell.angle_beta   90.00
_cell.angle_gamma   90.00
#
_symmetry.space_group_name_H-M   'P 1'
#
loop_
_entity.id
_entity.type
_entity.pdbx_description
1 polymer ?
#
loop_
_entity_poly.entity_id
_entity_poly.type
_entity_poly.pdbx_seq_one_letter_code
_entity_poly.pdbx_strand_id
1 'polypeptide(L)'
;MRQRLAELRGPTTTPHPLDARALAALAANPGCRRRALLDGAGVDKLALAQALGSPGSFGQSQFAHQRGNTFEARTKADGGEALMRLLYERLRDGSPEPEPGNTAVPDLTAFGPQGRTARTALALREATEAKGWALLDHPMVSLDIAGSPAFLEPDAVVVHPDGSWTVVEIKSFPMVDGSADPAKVGAAARQAAVY
;
A
#
# COMPACT_ATOMS: atom_id res chain seq x y z
N MET A 1 19.22 0.41 20.92
CA MET A 1 18.50 1.35 20.02
C MET A 1 16.99 1.40 20.32
N ARG A 2 16.26 0.28 20.31
CA ARG A 2 14.80 0.23 20.54
C ARG A 2 14.32 0.93 21.82
N GLN A 3 15.02 0.75 22.95
CA GLN A 3 14.66 1.42 24.21
C GLN A 3 14.67 2.95 24.09
N ARG A 4 15.70 3.54 23.48
CA ARG A 4 15.81 4.99 23.27
C ARG A 4 14.69 5.53 22.35
N LEU A 5 14.29 4.76 21.35
CA LEU A 5 13.17 5.11 20.47
C LEU A 5 11.82 5.06 21.23
N ALA A 6 11.65 4.10 22.12
CA ALA A 6 10.47 4.04 23.00
C ALA A 6 10.45 5.20 24.00
N GLU A 7 11.59 5.54 24.62
CA GLU A 7 11.72 6.71 25.51
C GLU A 7 11.35 8.01 24.79
N LEU A 8 11.79 8.19 23.54
CA LEU A 8 11.45 9.36 22.73
C LEU A 8 9.95 9.49 22.44
N ARG A 9 9.27 8.37 22.15
CA ARG A 9 7.82 8.35 21.90
C ARG A 9 7.00 8.50 23.19
N GLY A 10 7.58 8.11 24.32
CA GLY A 10 6.86 7.77 25.55
C GLY A 10 6.85 6.26 25.71
N PRO A 11 7.50 5.71 26.76
CA PRO A 11 7.76 4.28 26.88
C PRO A 11 6.49 3.42 26.99
N THR A 12 5.39 4.01 27.47
CA THR A 12 4.07 3.38 27.59
C THR A 12 3.17 3.59 26.38
N THR A 13 3.59 4.44 25.43
CA THR A 13 2.81 4.74 24.23
C THR A 13 3.04 3.66 23.18
N THR A 14 1.96 3.15 22.58
CA THR A 14 2.02 2.24 21.44
C THR A 14 2.67 2.95 20.24
N PRO A 15 3.64 2.33 19.54
CA PRO A 15 4.18 2.90 18.31
C PRO A 15 3.07 3.14 17.28
N HIS A 16 3.02 4.33 16.71
CA HIS A 16 2.21 4.59 15.53
C HIS A 16 2.80 3.78 14.36
N PRO A 17 2.01 2.93 13.68
CA PRO A 17 2.52 2.09 12.60
C PRO A 17 3.01 2.92 11.43
N LEU A 18 4.02 2.40 10.72
CA LEU A 18 4.43 2.96 9.44
C LEU A 18 3.55 2.35 8.34
N ASP A 19 2.97 3.22 7.52
CA ASP A 19 2.28 2.84 6.30
C ASP A 19 3.15 3.17 5.06
N ALA A 20 2.71 2.72 3.88
CA ALA A 20 3.43 2.96 2.64
C ALA A 20 3.59 4.46 2.35
N ARG A 21 2.61 5.28 2.77
CA ARG A 21 2.68 6.74 2.63
C ARG A 21 3.79 7.35 3.50
N ALA A 22 3.94 6.90 4.74
CA ALA A 22 4.96 7.35 5.67
C ALA A 22 6.35 6.95 5.16
N LEU A 23 6.50 5.74 4.64
CA LEU A 23 7.74 5.24 4.05
C LEU A 23 8.10 5.98 2.75
N ALA A 24 7.14 6.21 1.86
CA ALA A 24 7.36 7.02 0.65
C ALA A 24 7.79 8.45 1.01
N ALA A 25 7.19 9.04 2.04
CA ALA A 25 7.58 10.36 2.52
C ALA A 25 8.97 10.36 3.18
N LEU A 26 9.36 9.29 3.88
CA LEU A 26 10.72 9.13 4.40
C LEU A 26 11.74 9.01 3.27
N ALA A 27 11.44 8.19 2.25
CA ALA A 27 12.29 7.99 1.07
C ALA A 27 12.47 9.28 0.25
N ALA A 28 11.44 10.13 0.18
CA ALA A 28 11.52 11.45 -0.45
C ALA A 28 12.32 12.49 0.37
N ASN A 29 12.65 12.19 1.63
CA ASN A 29 13.37 13.10 2.54
C ASN A 29 14.58 12.42 3.23
N PRO A 30 15.52 11.81 2.49
CA PRO A 30 16.52 10.90 3.04
C PRO A 30 17.52 11.59 4.00
N GLY A 31 17.75 12.90 3.86
CA GLY A 31 18.64 13.67 4.74
C GLY A 31 18.00 14.16 6.04
N CYS A 32 16.68 14.01 6.21
CA CYS A 32 15.98 14.58 7.36
C CYS A 32 16.08 13.65 8.58
N ARG A 33 17.15 13.81 9.37
CA ARG A 33 17.37 13.04 10.61
C ARG A 33 16.18 13.10 11.57
N ARG A 34 15.54 14.26 11.69
CA ARG A 34 14.34 14.43 12.53
C ARG A 34 13.21 13.53 12.05
N ARG A 35 12.98 13.45 10.75
CA ARG A 35 11.92 12.61 10.18
C ARG A 35 12.22 11.13 10.40
N ALA A 36 13.43 10.69 10.08
CA ALA A 36 13.87 9.31 10.31
C ALA A 36 13.72 8.89 11.78
N LEU A 37 14.05 9.79 12.72
CA LEU A 37 13.91 9.53 14.15
C LEU A 37 12.44 9.42 14.58
N LEU A 38 11.57 10.34 14.14
CA LEU A 38 10.15 10.32 14.47
C LEU A 38 9.43 9.10 13.88
N ASP A 39 9.74 8.75 12.64
CA ASP A 39 9.20 7.56 11.96
C ASP A 39 9.70 6.27 12.64
N GLY A 40 11.01 6.15 12.88
CA GLY A 40 11.57 4.98 13.55
C GLY A 40 11.12 4.82 15.00
N ALA A 41 10.80 5.93 15.69
CA ALA A 41 10.22 5.88 17.03
C ALA A 41 8.71 5.62 17.01
N GLY A 42 8.02 5.64 15.87
CA GLY A 42 6.57 5.51 15.79
C GLY A 42 5.85 6.66 16.52
N VAL A 43 6.37 7.88 16.41
CA VAL A 43 5.72 9.06 17.01
C VAL A 43 4.50 9.46 16.18
N ASP A 44 3.40 9.74 16.86
CA ASP A 44 2.24 10.40 16.25
C ASP A 44 2.61 11.83 15.88
N LYS A 45 2.95 12.02 14.60
CA LYS A 45 3.39 13.31 14.06
C LYS A 45 2.27 14.35 14.03
N LEU A 46 1.00 13.93 13.98
CA LEU A 46 -0.15 14.84 14.02
C LEU A 46 -0.34 15.39 15.43
N ALA A 47 -0.34 14.50 16.43
CA ALA A 47 -0.41 14.90 17.84
C ALA A 47 0.79 15.78 18.23
N LEU A 48 2.00 15.43 17.76
CA LEU A 48 3.20 16.25 17.98
C LEU A 48 3.06 17.65 17.35
N ALA A 49 2.59 17.75 16.11
CA ALA A 49 2.41 19.03 15.43
C ALA A 49 1.38 19.93 16.15
N GLN A 50 0.30 19.33 16.67
CA GLN A 50 -0.70 20.03 17.50
C GLN A 50 -0.07 20.56 18.79
N ALA A 51 0.68 19.72 19.51
CA ALA A 51 1.35 20.12 20.76
C ALA A 51 2.39 21.24 20.55
N LEU A 52 3.01 21.29 19.36
CA LEU A 52 3.96 22.34 18.97
C LEU A 52 3.28 23.62 18.45
N GLY A 53 1.95 23.71 18.47
CA GLY A 53 1.21 24.89 17.99
C GLY A 53 1.28 25.09 16.48
N SER A 54 1.66 24.05 15.72
CA SER A 54 1.74 24.05 14.26
C SER A 54 0.83 22.96 13.66
N PRO A 55 -0.49 22.97 13.95
CA PRO A 55 -1.39 21.96 13.42
C PRO A 55 -1.41 21.99 11.89
N GLY A 56 -1.61 20.83 11.27
CA GLY A 56 -1.77 20.74 9.81
C GLY A 56 -2.90 21.64 9.32
N SER A 57 -2.71 22.28 8.17
CA SER A 57 -3.60 23.33 7.66
C SER A 57 -4.99 22.84 7.24
N PHE A 58 -5.17 21.53 7.01
CA PHE A 58 -6.47 20.93 6.69
C PHE A 58 -6.54 19.47 7.16
N GLY A 59 -7.71 19.07 7.67
CA GLY A 59 -8.01 17.68 8.00
C GLY A 59 -8.23 16.81 6.76
N GLN A 60 -8.27 15.49 6.95
CA GLN A 60 -8.64 14.55 5.90
C GLN A 60 -10.09 14.80 5.42
N SER A 61 -10.27 15.08 4.13
CA SER A 61 -11.61 15.30 3.54
C SER A 61 -12.39 13.99 3.47
N GLN A 62 -13.47 13.87 4.26
CA GLN A 62 -14.34 12.67 4.27
C GLN A 62 -14.86 12.31 2.87
N PHE A 63 -15.26 13.31 2.07
CA PHE A 63 -15.68 13.11 0.69
C PHE A 63 -14.57 12.54 -0.20
N ALA A 64 -13.32 13.00 -0.02
CA ALA A 64 -12.20 12.46 -0.78
C ALA A 64 -11.91 10.99 -0.41
N HIS A 65 -12.07 10.62 0.87
CA HIS A 65 -11.91 9.23 1.33
C HIS A 65 -13.01 8.35 0.77
N GLN A 66 -14.28 8.74 0.90
CA GLN A 66 -15.40 7.95 0.39
C GLN A 66 -15.32 7.77 -1.13
N ARG A 67 -14.92 8.80 -1.88
CA ARG A 67 -14.70 8.71 -3.33
C ARG A 67 -13.53 7.77 -3.67
N GLY A 68 -12.45 7.81 -2.89
CA GLY A 68 -11.33 6.86 -2.95
C GLY A 68 -11.82 5.42 -2.85
N ASN A 69 -12.44 5.08 -1.72
CA ASN A 69 -12.90 3.74 -1.43
C ASN A 69 -13.93 3.24 -2.46
N THR A 70 -14.84 4.11 -2.90
CA THR A 70 -15.83 3.76 -3.93
C THR A 70 -15.18 3.45 -5.28
N PHE A 71 -14.18 4.25 -5.67
CA PHE A 71 -13.45 4.03 -6.91
C PHE A 71 -12.67 2.72 -6.86
N GLU A 72 -11.94 2.50 -5.77
CA GLU A 72 -11.19 1.28 -5.53
C GLU A 72 -12.07 0.02 -5.55
N ALA A 73 -13.19 0.04 -4.81
CA ALA A 73 -14.13 -1.09 -4.80
C ALA A 73 -14.69 -1.38 -6.20
N ARG A 74 -14.97 -0.34 -7.01
CA ARG A 74 -15.41 -0.52 -8.40
C ARG A 74 -14.31 -1.07 -9.30
N THR A 75 -13.06 -0.67 -9.10
CA THR A 75 -11.91 -1.20 -9.85
C THR A 75 -11.68 -2.68 -9.56
N LYS A 76 -11.97 -3.14 -8.33
CA LYS A 76 -11.78 -4.52 -7.88
C LYS A 76 -13.05 -5.39 -7.92
N ALA A 77 -14.18 -4.82 -8.35
CA ALA A 77 -15.44 -5.56 -8.48
C ALA A 77 -15.31 -6.72 -9.49
N ASP A 78 -16.20 -7.71 -9.37
CA ASP A 78 -16.31 -8.84 -10.31
C ASP A 78 -14.99 -9.58 -10.49
N GLY A 79 -14.28 -9.87 -9.38
CA GLY A 79 -12.97 -10.52 -9.42
C GLY A 79 -11.86 -9.66 -10.04
N GLY A 80 -12.10 -8.36 -10.19
CA GLY A 80 -11.17 -7.38 -10.75
C GLY A 80 -11.12 -7.37 -12.27
N GLU A 81 -12.13 -7.87 -12.99
CA GLU A 81 -12.15 -7.93 -14.46
C GLU A 81 -11.69 -6.62 -15.15
N ALA A 82 -12.17 -5.46 -14.67
CA ALA A 82 -11.77 -4.17 -15.20
C ALA A 82 -10.29 -3.85 -14.98
N LEU A 83 -9.76 -4.20 -13.80
CA LEU A 83 -8.34 -4.05 -13.47
C LEU A 83 -7.47 -5.01 -14.29
N MET A 84 -7.86 -6.28 -14.38
CA MET A 84 -7.13 -7.32 -15.10
C MET A 84 -7.02 -6.98 -16.60
N ARG A 85 -8.14 -6.57 -17.22
CA ARG A 85 -8.14 -6.09 -18.61
C ARG A 85 -7.19 -4.90 -18.79
N LEU A 86 -7.24 -3.90 -17.89
CA LEU A 86 -6.36 -2.73 -17.96
C LEU A 86 -4.88 -3.12 -17.85
N LEU A 87 -4.53 -4.03 -16.93
CA LEU A 87 -3.14 -4.47 -16.75
C LEU A 87 -2.64 -5.23 -17.98
N TYR A 88 -3.41 -6.19 -18.49
CA TYR A 88 -3.10 -6.89 -19.74
C TYR A 88 -2.92 -5.90 -20.90
N GLU A 89 -3.78 -4.88 -20.98
CA GLU A 89 -3.72 -3.83 -22.00
C GLU A 89 -2.46 -2.99 -21.97
N ARG A 90 -1.93 -2.71 -20.78
CA ARG A 90 -0.84 -1.76 -20.56
C ARG A 90 0.53 -2.40 -20.42
N LEU A 91 0.60 -3.58 -19.81
CA LEU A 91 1.87 -4.25 -19.55
C LEU A 91 2.38 -5.00 -20.78
N ARG A 92 1.49 -5.67 -21.54
CA ARG A 92 1.84 -6.42 -22.76
C ARG A 92 3.06 -7.32 -22.57
N ASP A 93 3.15 -7.96 -21.41
CA ASP A 93 4.27 -8.82 -20.99
C ASP A 93 4.33 -10.18 -21.73
N GLY A 94 3.34 -10.48 -22.56
CA GLY A 94 3.25 -11.73 -23.31
C GLY A 94 2.39 -12.80 -22.64
N SER A 95 1.84 -12.52 -21.46
CA SER A 95 0.83 -13.38 -20.83
C SER A 95 -0.45 -13.45 -21.67
N PRO A 96 -1.17 -14.58 -21.63
CA PRO A 96 -2.46 -14.70 -22.31
C PRO A 96 -3.49 -13.72 -21.73
N GLU A 97 -4.43 -13.27 -22.54
CA GLU A 97 -5.54 -12.42 -22.09
C GLU A 97 -6.30 -13.07 -20.92
N PRO A 98 -6.61 -12.34 -19.83
CA PRO A 98 -7.40 -12.87 -18.73
C PRO A 98 -8.83 -13.18 -19.20
N GLU A 99 -9.23 -14.44 -19.06
CA GLU A 99 -10.61 -14.85 -19.32
C GLU A 99 -11.56 -14.34 -18.22
N PRO A 100 -12.72 -13.76 -18.55
CA PRO A 100 -13.72 -13.34 -17.58
C PRO A 100 -14.08 -14.47 -16.61
N GLY A 101 -14.18 -14.15 -15.32
CA GLY A 101 -14.44 -15.13 -14.26
C GLY A 101 -13.34 -16.16 -13.95
N ASN A 102 -12.21 -16.16 -14.66
CA ASN A 102 -11.11 -17.14 -14.46
C ASN A 102 -9.93 -16.58 -13.64
N THR A 103 -10.06 -15.38 -13.08
CA THR A 103 -9.07 -14.81 -12.16
C THR A 103 -9.28 -15.37 -10.76
N ALA A 104 -8.26 -16.02 -10.20
CA ALA A 104 -8.32 -16.51 -8.83
C ALA A 104 -8.22 -15.34 -7.84
N VAL A 105 -9.12 -15.29 -6.85
CA VAL A 105 -9.11 -14.28 -5.78
C VAL A 105 -8.99 -15.00 -4.43
N PRO A 106 -7.76 -15.30 -3.97
CA PRO A 106 -7.57 -16.06 -2.74
C PRO A 106 -8.00 -15.24 -1.51
N ASP A 107 -8.64 -15.91 -0.54
CA ASP A 107 -8.94 -15.32 0.76
C ASP A 107 -7.64 -15.09 1.56
N LEU A 108 -7.38 -13.84 1.95
CA LEU A 108 -6.19 -13.41 2.69
C LEU A 108 -6.46 -13.15 4.18
N THR A 109 -7.65 -13.52 4.67
CA THR A 109 -8.00 -13.36 6.08
C THR A 109 -7.12 -14.22 6.98
N ALA A 110 -6.66 -13.61 8.08
CA ALA A 110 -5.88 -14.28 9.13
C ALA A 110 -5.84 -13.38 10.37
N PHE A 111 -5.49 -13.97 11.52
CA PHE A 111 -5.41 -13.24 12.78
C PHE A 111 -4.19 -12.32 12.82
N GLY A 112 -4.44 -11.01 12.94
CA GLY A 112 -3.41 -9.98 13.11
C GLY A 112 -2.48 -9.79 11.91
N PRO A 113 -1.61 -8.77 11.95
CA PRO A 113 -0.76 -8.42 10.82
C PRO A 113 0.24 -9.53 10.42
N GLN A 114 0.80 -10.25 11.40
CA GLN A 114 1.73 -11.35 11.16
C GLN A 114 1.03 -12.53 10.47
N GLY A 115 -0.18 -12.88 10.93
CA GLY A 115 -0.98 -13.94 10.31
C GLY A 115 -1.34 -13.59 8.87
N ARG A 116 -1.79 -12.35 8.62
CA ARG A 116 -2.09 -11.88 7.26
C ARG A 116 -0.85 -11.87 6.35
N THR A 117 0.31 -11.51 6.88
CA THR A 117 1.58 -11.59 6.13
C THR A 117 1.91 -13.04 5.75
N ALA A 118 1.80 -13.98 6.69
CA ALA A 118 2.05 -15.40 6.43
C ALA A 118 1.05 -15.98 5.41
N ARG A 119 -0.24 -15.63 5.55
CA ARG A 119 -1.29 -16.04 4.61
C ARG A 119 -1.06 -15.48 3.21
N THR A 120 -0.70 -14.20 3.11
CA THR A 120 -0.33 -13.54 1.84
C THR A 120 0.84 -14.25 1.17
N ALA A 121 1.91 -14.54 1.92
CA ALA A 121 3.06 -15.24 1.38
C ALA A 121 2.72 -16.64 0.86
N LEU A 122 1.80 -17.35 1.52
CA LEU A 122 1.30 -18.64 1.03
C LEU A 122 0.47 -18.48 -0.25
N ALA A 123 -0.48 -17.54 -0.27
CA ALA A 123 -1.33 -17.28 -1.43
C ALA A 123 -0.51 -16.90 -2.68
N LEU A 124 0.53 -16.09 -2.51
CA LEU A 124 1.44 -15.72 -3.60
C LEU A 124 2.16 -16.93 -4.20
N ARG A 125 2.66 -17.85 -3.35
CA ARG A 125 3.28 -19.10 -3.82
C ARG A 125 2.29 -19.98 -4.57
N GLU A 126 1.12 -20.22 -3.98
CA GLU A 126 0.04 -21.03 -4.56
C GLU A 126 -0.39 -20.47 -5.93
N ALA A 127 -0.59 -19.16 -6.03
CA ALA A 127 -0.98 -18.48 -7.27
C ALA A 127 0.13 -18.56 -8.33
N THR A 128 1.39 -18.39 -7.95
CA THR A 128 2.54 -18.48 -8.88
C THR A 128 2.69 -19.90 -9.43
N GLU A 129 2.52 -20.91 -8.58
CA GLU A 129 2.58 -22.33 -8.97
C GLU A 129 1.42 -22.74 -9.90
N ALA A 130 0.26 -22.13 -9.73
CA ALA A 130 -0.93 -22.39 -10.54
C ALA A 130 -0.80 -21.94 -12.01
N LYS A 131 0.15 -21.02 -12.32
CA LYS A 131 0.39 -20.47 -13.67
C LYS A 131 -0.86 -19.91 -14.34
N GLY A 132 -1.76 -19.36 -13.54
CA GLY A 132 -2.96 -18.66 -13.98
C GLY A 132 -2.98 -17.24 -13.43
N TRP A 133 -3.95 -16.45 -13.87
CA TRP A 133 -4.18 -15.11 -13.34
C TRP A 133 -4.70 -15.18 -11.90
N ALA A 134 -4.10 -14.42 -10.98
CA ALA A 134 -4.64 -14.23 -9.64
C ALA A 134 -4.59 -12.76 -9.22
N LEU A 135 -5.63 -12.33 -8.52
CA LEU A 135 -5.74 -11.02 -7.89
C LEU A 135 -5.78 -11.20 -6.37
N LEU A 136 -4.70 -10.80 -5.71
CA LEU A 136 -4.67 -10.68 -4.27
C LEU A 136 -5.19 -9.29 -3.91
N ASP A 137 -6.36 -9.25 -3.26
CA ASP A 137 -7.02 -8.04 -2.78
C ASP A 137 -6.55 -7.70 -1.36
N HIS A 138 -6.01 -6.49 -1.16
CA HIS A 138 -5.40 -6.06 0.10
C HIS A 138 -4.44 -7.11 0.71
N PRO A 139 -3.41 -7.57 -0.03
CA PRO A 139 -2.38 -8.42 0.55
C PRO A 139 -1.63 -7.67 1.65
N MET A 140 -1.14 -8.39 2.66
CA MET A 140 -0.28 -7.78 3.67
C MET A 140 1.15 -8.25 3.51
N VAL A 141 2.08 -7.29 3.41
CA VAL A 141 3.52 -7.54 3.35
C VAL A 141 4.20 -6.94 4.57
N SER A 142 5.37 -7.48 4.95
CA SER A 142 6.14 -7.00 6.09
C SER A 142 7.53 -6.58 5.64
N LEU A 143 7.94 -5.35 5.96
CA LEU A 143 9.31 -4.86 5.78
C LEU A 143 9.97 -4.63 7.14
N ASP A 144 11.25 -4.97 7.29
CA ASP A 144 12.02 -4.56 8.48
C ASP A 144 12.49 -3.12 8.31
N ILE A 145 12.02 -2.24 9.18
CA ILE A 145 12.40 -0.83 9.21
C ILE A 145 13.05 -0.55 10.56
N ALA A 146 14.36 -0.33 10.54
CA ALA A 146 15.16 -0.06 11.74
C ALA A 146 15.02 -1.13 12.85
N GLY A 147 14.89 -2.40 12.47
CA GLY A 147 14.78 -3.54 13.39
C GLY A 147 13.39 -3.70 14.01
N SER A 148 12.35 -3.11 13.40
CA SER A 148 10.94 -3.28 13.73
C SER A 148 10.15 -3.61 12.45
N PRO A 149 9.19 -4.56 12.48
CA PRO A 149 8.37 -4.86 11.33
C PRO A 149 7.37 -3.72 11.06
N ALA A 150 7.32 -3.26 9.81
CA ALA A 150 6.26 -2.44 9.25
C ALA A 150 5.36 -3.32 8.39
N PHE A 151 4.08 -3.38 8.73
CA PHE A 151 3.07 -4.14 7.98
C PHE A 151 2.38 -3.19 7.02
N LEU A 152 2.51 -3.48 5.73
CA LEU A 152 2.03 -2.64 4.65
C LEU A 152 1.00 -3.41 3.82
N GLU A 153 0.06 -2.68 3.24
CA GLU A 153 -1.07 -3.23 2.51
C GLU A 153 -1.21 -2.49 1.17
N PRO A 154 -0.66 -3.04 0.06
CA PRO A 154 -1.00 -2.57 -1.27
C PRO A 154 -2.50 -2.71 -1.54
N ASP A 155 -3.05 -1.87 -2.42
CA ASP A 155 -4.45 -1.95 -2.82
C ASP A 155 -4.74 -3.28 -3.57
N ALA A 156 -3.74 -3.81 -4.31
CA ALA A 156 -3.73 -5.19 -4.83
C ALA A 156 -2.32 -5.68 -5.26
N VAL A 157 -2.18 -7.00 -5.40
CA VAL A 157 -1.07 -7.65 -6.14
C VAL A 157 -1.66 -8.62 -7.16
N VAL A 158 -1.20 -8.51 -8.41
CA VAL A 158 -1.60 -9.42 -9.50
C VAL A 158 -0.48 -10.38 -9.80
N VAL A 159 -0.79 -11.68 -9.81
CA VAL A 159 0.11 -12.75 -10.27
C VAL A 159 -0.24 -13.09 -11.71
N HIS A 160 0.78 -13.06 -12.57
CA HIS A 160 0.67 -13.36 -13.99
C HIS A 160 0.90 -14.84 -14.26
N PRO A 161 0.36 -15.39 -15.37
CA PRO A 161 0.60 -16.78 -15.79
C PRO A 161 2.09 -17.15 -15.98
N ASP A 162 2.94 -16.16 -16.29
CA ASP A 162 4.39 -16.33 -16.43
C ASP A 162 5.13 -16.40 -15.08
N GLY A 163 4.43 -16.18 -13.97
CA GLY A 163 4.95 -16.17 -12.61
C GLY A 163 5.47 -14.81 -12.12
N SER A 164 5.42 -13.76 -12.96
CA SER A 164 5.73 -12.39 -12.54
C SER A 164 4.59 -11.78 -11.73
N TRP A 165 4.90 -10.77 -10.91
CA TRP A 165 3.93 -10.07 -10.06
C TRP A 165 3.89 -8.58 -10.38
N THR A 166 2.69 -8.01 -10.39
CA THR A 166 2.48 -6.57 -10.46
C THR A 166 1.83 -6.07 -9.17
N VAL A 167 2.50 -5.15 -8.49
CA VAL A 167 1.91 -4.40 -7.36
C VAL A 167 1.05 -3.27 -7.92
N VAL A 168 -0.16 -3.10 -7.40
CA VAL A 168 -1.12 -2.11 -7.87
C VAL A 168 -1.50 -1.17 -6.73
N GLU A 169 -1.34 0.12 -6.96
CA GLU A 169 -1.97 1.17 -6.14
C GLU A 169 -3.05 1.91 -6.93
N ILE A 170 -4.23 1.98 -6.34
CA ILE A 170 -5.46 2.54 -6.92
C ILE A 170 -5.71 3.90 -6.29
N LYS A 171 -5.83 4.95 -7.11
CA LYS A 171 -6.08 6.32 -6.65
C LYS A 171 -7.09 7.03 -7.55
N SER A 172 -8.08 7.69 -6.94
CA SER A 172 -9.12 8.43 -7.65
C SER A 172 -8.74 9.90 -7.83
N PHE A 173 -7.88 10.17 -8.82
CA PHE A 173 -7.54 11.53 -9.20
C PHE A 173 -8.56 12.11 -10.18
N PRO A 174 -8.99 13.38 -10.00
CA PRO A 174 -9.76 14.05 -11.02
C PRO A 174 -8.91 14.20 -12.29
N MET A 175 -9.53 13.96 -13.45
CA MET A 175 -8.93 14.23 -14.75
C MET A 175 -9.25 15.66 -15.16
N VAL A 176 -8.24 16.40 -15.58
CA VAL A 176 -8.36 17.76 -16.15
C VAL A 176 -7.73 17.71 -17.53
N ASP A 177 -8.48 18.12 -18.56
CA ASP A 177 -8.05 18.11 -19.96
C ASP A 177 -7.49 16.76 -20.42
N GLY A 178 -8.11 15.66 -19.96
CA GLY A 178 -7.71 14.30 -20.32
C GLY A 178 -6.49 13.74 -19.57
N SER A 179 -5.97 14.44 -18.56
CA SER A 179 -4.83 13.99 -17.75
C SER A 179 -5.08 14.11 -16.25
N ALA A 180 -4.46 13.24 -15.45
CA ALA A 180 -4.40 13.41 -14.00
C ALA A 180 -3.22 14.33 -13.64
N ASP A 181 -3.34 15.06 -12.53
CA ASP A 181 -2.26 15.87 -11.97
C ASP A 181 -0.95 15.05 -11.82
N PRO A 182 0.13 15.40 -12.56
CA PRO A 182 1.37 14.63 -12.55
C PRO A 182 2.01 14.52 -11.17
N ALA A 183 1.84 15.51 -10.29
CA ALA A 183 2.39 15.46 -8.94
C ALA A 183 1.68 14.39 -8.09
N LYS A 184 0.37 14.24 -8.28
CA LYS A 184 -0.43 13.21 -7.61
C LYS A 184 -0.13 11.81 -8.14
N VAL A 185 -0.01 11.68 -9.46
CA VAL A 185 0.42 10.42 -10.11
C VAL A 185 1.81 10.01 -9.62
N GLY A 186 2.76 10.94 -9.58
CA GLY A 186 4.11 10.67 -9.06
C GLY A 186 4.12 10.31 -7.57
N ALA A 187 3.21 10.86 -6.77
CA ALA A 187 3.07 10.47 -5.37
C ALA A 187 2.53 9.03 -5.23
N ALA A 188 1.56 8.64 -6.05
CA ALA A 188 1.06 7.26 -6.09
C ALA A 188 2.15 6.28 -6.54
N ALA A 189 2.93 6.62 -7.58
CA ALA A 189 4.04 5.79 -8.05
C ALA A 189 5.11 5.58 -6.96
N ARG A 190 5.45 6.63 -6.18
CA ARG A 190 6.37 6.49 -5.05
C ARG A 190 5.81 5.62 -3.92
N GLN A 191 4.50 5.66 -3.68
CA GLN A 191 3.86 4.79 -2.71
C GLN A 191 3.91 3.32 -3.17
N ALA A 192 3.59 3.05 -4.44
CA ALA A 192 3.68 1.71 -5.01
C ALA A 192 5.12 1.15 -4.97
N ALA A 193 6.12 2.00 -5.17
CA ALA A 193 7.54 1.61 -5.12
C ALA A 193 8.08 1.30 -3.71
N VAL A 194 7.26 1.42 -2.65
CA VAL A 194 7.65 1.03 -1.29
C VAL A 194 7.65 -0.49 -1.11
N TYR A 195 6.73 -1.17 -1.79
CA TYR A 195 6.54 -2.63 -1.70
C TYR A 195 7.60 -3.35 -2.53
#